data_AF-A0A9Q4CBI8-F1
#
_entry.id   AF-A0A9Q4CBI8-F1
#
_cell.length_a   1.000
_cell.length_b   1.000
_cell.length_c   1.000
_cell.angle_alpha   90.00
_cell.angle_beta   90.00
_cell.angle_gamma   90.00
#
_symmetry.space_group_name_H-M   'P 1'
#
loop_
_entity.id
_entity.type
_entity.pdbx_description
1 polymer ?
#
loop_
_entity_poly.entity_id
_entity_poly.type
_entity_poly.pdbx_seq_one_letter_code
_entity_poly.pdbx_strand_id
1 'polypeptide(L)'
;MNAYRDDREETGNHPAQSWWNRLRKGQRIFAVSMAGYFALLVLALVVVTGSAPFARELALILIVTGVLIVLGGVTAMCTDQDEFEFGITLRALAIAFAGGSAVTFGYGCAQVFLGAPDINYMFVWPVYATVWAIAAAVLNLRHGIWSR
;
A
#
# COMPACT_ATOMS: atom_id res chain seq x y z
N MET A 1 30.11 14.23 -41.78
CA MET A 1 30.02 12.76 -41.59
C MET A 1 29.85 12.52 -40.08
N ASN A 2 28.71 12.94 -39.52
CA ASN A 2 27.57 12.09 -39.11
C ASN A 2 27.90 11.08 -38.00
N ALA A 3 28.07 11.57 -36.75
CA ALA A 3 28.02 10.72 -35.55
C ALA A 3 27.53 11.45 -34.28
N TYR A 4 26.92 12.64 -34.39
CA TYR A 4 26.45 13.42 -33.23
C TYR A 4 24.99 13.89 -33.38
N ARG A 5 24.22 13.23 -34.24
CA ARG A 5 22.86 13.65 -34.56
C ARG A 5 22.04 12.40 -34.88
N ASP A 6 21.75 11.55 -33.90
CA ASP A 6 20.55 10.68 -33.98
C ASP A 6 20.18 9.92 -32.69
N ASP A 7 20.12 10.59 -31.54
CA ASP A 7 19.67 9.96 -30.29
C ASP A 7 18.61 10.81 -29.57
N ARG A 8 18.19 11.91 -30.20
CA ARG A 8 17.14 12.81 -29.73
C ARG A 8 15.80 12.64 -30.45
N GLU A 9 15.74 11.83 -31.52
CA GLU A 9 14.54 11.67 -32.35
C GLU A 9 13.76 10.36 -32.10
N GLU A 10 14.29 9.40 -31.33
CA GLU A 10 13.66 8.05 -31.22
C GLU A 10 12.68 7.83 -30.05
N THR A 11 12.42 8.80 -29.19
CA THR A 11 11.39 8.60 -28.14
C THR A 11 10.45 9.80 -28.04
N GLY A 12 9.39 9.75 -28.86
CA GLY A 12 8.17 10.56 -28.71
C GLY A 12 7.37 10.26 -27.43
N ASN A 13 8.05 9.86 -26.35
CA ASN A 13 7.51 9.72 -25.01
C ASN A 13 8.40 10.59 -24.13
N HIS A 14 7.89 11.73 -23.66
CA HIS A 14 8.63 12.60 -22.74
C HIS A 14 9.23 11.75 -21.60
N PRO A 15 10.53 11.88 -21.26
CA PRO A 15 11.14 11.10 -20.18
C PRO A 15 10.36 11.25 -18.86
N ALA A 16 9.78 12.44 -18.65
CA ALA A 16 8.85 12.73 -17.56
C ALA A 16 7.57 11.85 -17.57
N GLN A 17 6.97 11.56 -18.73
CA GLN A 17 5.80 10.67 -18.81
C GLN A 17 6.13 9.22 -18.45
N SER A 18 7.34 8.74 -18.81
CA SER A 18 7.78 7.39 -18.46
C SER A 18 7.93 7.18 -16.93
N TRP A 19 8.32 8.24 -16.22
CA TRP A 19 8.44 8.31 -14.76
C TRP A 19 7.05 8.24 -14.10
N TRP A 20 6.10 9.07 -14.55
CA TRP A 20 4.72 9.03 -14.08
C TRP A 20 4.03 7.67 -14.28
N ASN A 21 4.34 6.98 -15.38
CA ASN A 21 3.76 5.67 -15.68
C ASN A 21 4.33 4.56 -14.79
N ARG A 22 5.62 4.63 -14.42
CA ARG A 22 6.25 3.70 -13.47
C ARG A 22 5.71 3.88 -12.05
N LEU A 23 5.56 5.12 -11.59
CA LEU A 23 4.95 5.45 -10.30
C LEU A 23 3.52 4.95 -10.17
N ARG A 24 2.67 5.26 -11.17
CA ARG A 24 1.27 4.79 -11.17
C ARG A 24 1.20 3.27 -11.24
N LYS A 25 2.15 2.60 -11.87
CA LYS A 25 2.23 1.14 -11.90
C LYS A 25 2.52 0.58 -10.51
N GLY A 26 3.50 1.12 -9.78
CA GLY A 26 3.81 0.73 -8.40
C GLY A 26 2.62 0.91 -7.45
N GLN A 27 1.97 2.09 -7.50
CA GLN A 27 0.77 2.34 -6.69
C GLN A 27 -0.39 1.41 -7.03
N ARG A 28 -0.56 1.04 -8.31
CA ARG A 28 -1.59 0.08 -8.73
C ARG A 28 -1.29 -1.33 -8.23
N ILE A 29 -0.02 -1.75 -8.24
CA ILE A 29 0.38 -3.06 -7.68
C ILE A 29 0.04 -3.10 -6.19
N PHE A 30 0.41 -2.08 -5.43
CA PHE A 30 0.05 -1.99 -4.01
C PHE A 30 -1.46 -2.00 -3.77
N ALA A 31 -2.23 -1.21 -4.54
CA ALA A 31 -3.68 -1.16 -4.42
C ALA A 31 -4.35 -2.50 -4.75
N VAL A 32 -3.86 -3.21 -5.78
CA VAL A 32 -4.35 -4.54 -6.16
C VAL A 32 -4.00 -5.56 -5.09
N SER A 33 -2.77 -5.55 -4.57
CA SER A 33 -2.36 -6.43 -3.47
C SER A 33 -3.20 -6.19 -2.21
N MET A 34 -3.51 -4.93 -1.89
CA MET A 34 -4.35 -4.57 -0.75
C MET A 34 -5.79 -5.04 -0.93
N ALA A 35 -6.37 -4.84 -2.13
CA ALA A 35 -7.69 -5.34 -2.46
C ALA A 35 -7.75 -6.88 -2.36
N GLY A 36 -6.71 -7.57 -2.82
CA GLY A 36 -6.57 -9.01 -2.68
C GLY A 36 -6.52 -9.46 -1.22
N TYR A 37 -5.75 -8.76 -0.38
CA TYR A 37 -5.73 -9.00 1.06
C TYR A 37 -7.11 -8.81 1.71
N PHE A 38 -7.82 -7.73 1.39
CA PHE A 38 -9.18 -7.51 1.90
C PHE A 38 -10.14 -8.62 1.48
N ALA A 39 -10.09 -9.05 0.22
CA ALA A 39 -10.92 -10.14 -0.27
C ALA A 39 -10.64 -11.45 0.48
N LEU A 40 -9.36 -11.77 0.69
CA LEU A 40 -8.94 -12.96 1.45
C LEU A 40 -9.31 -12.86 2.94
N LEU A 41 -9.23 -11.68 3.53
CA LEU A 41 -9.63 -11.44 4.91
C LEU A 41 -11.14 -11.65 5.08
N VAL A 42 -11.96 -11.09 4.19
CA VAL A 42 -13.43 -11.30 4.21
C VAL A 42 -13.75 -12.78 4.02
N LEU A 43 -13.07 -13.45 3.09
CA LEU A 43 -13.24 -14.89 2.87
C LEU A 43 -12.86 -15.70 4.12
N ALA A 44 -11.75 -15.36 4.78
CA ALA A 44 -11.31 -16.01 6.01
C ALA A 44 -12.35 -15.85 7.14
N LEU A 45 -12.95 -14.66 7.28
CA LEU A 45 -14.00 -14.39 8.25
C LEU A 45 -15.28 -15.18 7.94
N VAL A 46 -15.66 -15.32 6.68
CA VAL A 46 -16.81 -16.16 6.30
C VAL A 46 -16.51 -17.64 6.56
N VAL A 47 -15.33 -18.12 6.17
CA VAL A 47 -14.90 -19.51 6.36
C VAL A 47 -14.89 -19.90 7.83
N VAL A 48 -14.38 -19.04 8.72
CA VAL A 48 -14.29 -19.35 10.16
C VAL A 48 -15.65 -19.44 10.85
N THR A 49 -16.69 -18.81 10.28
CA THR A 49 -18.08 -18.93 10.76
C THR A 49 -18.77 -20.21 10.26
N GLY A 50 -18.19 -20.90 9.28
CA GLY A 50 -18.70 -22.17 8.78
C GLY A 50 -18.39 -23.34 9.71
N SER A 51 -19.21 -24.40 9.64
CA SER A 51 -19.07 -25.61 10.46
C SER A 51 -18.05 -26.63 9.91
N ALA A 52 -17.10 -26.19 9.08
CA ALA A 52 -16.14 -27.09 8.46
C ALA A 52 -15.06 -27.55 9.48
N PRO A 53 -14.62 -28.82 9.44
CA PRO A 53 -13.67 -29.37 10.41
C PRO A 53 -12.28 -28.72 10.38
N PHE A 54 -11.96 -27.96 9.33
CA PHE A 54 -10.67 -27.26 9.16
C PHE A 54 -10.84 -25.76 8.87
N ALA A 55 -11.99 -25.18 9.26
CA ALA A 55 -12.33 -23.79 8.96
C ALA A 55 -11.32 -22.79 9.54
N ARG A 56 -10.76 -23.08 10.72
CA ARG A 56 -9.84 -22.18 11.42
C ARG A 56 -8.45 -22.19 10.79
N GLU A 57 -7.95 -23.36 10.44
CA GLU A 57 -6.68 -23.57 9.76
C GLU A 57 -6.71 -22.94 8.36
N LEU A 58 -7.81 -23.12 7.64
CA LEU A 58 -8.00 -22.51 6.32
C LEU A 58 -8.09 -20.98 6.41
N ALA A 59 -8.81 -20.44 7.39
CA ALA A 59 -8.87 -19.00 7.63
C ALA A 59 -7.48 -18.41 7.93
N LEU A 60 -6.66 -19.10 8.73
CA LEU A 60 -5.27 -18.70 8.99
C LEU A 60 -4.42 -18.71 7.71
N ILE A 61 -4.53 -19.74 6.88
CA ILE A 61 -3.79 -19.82 5.61
C ILE A 61 -4.18 -18.64 4.71
N LEU A 62 -5.48 -18.36 4.55
CA LEU A 62 -5.97 -17.24 3.75
C LEU A 62 -5.43 -15.89 4.23
N ILE A 63 -5.41 -15.68 5.55
CA ILE A 63 -4.85 -14.49 6.18
C ILE A 63 -3.35 -14.36 5.87
N VAL A 64 -2.58 -15.42 6.11
CA VAL A 64 -1.12 -15.42 5.89
C VAL A 64 -0.80 -15.20 4.42
N THR A 65 -1.52 -15.86 3.50
CA THR A 65 -1.38 -15.65 2.06
C THR A 65 -1.65 -14.19 1.67
N GLY A 66 -2.70 -13.58 2.24
CA GLY A 66 -2.99 -12.17 2.00
C GLY A 66 -1.85 -11.24 2.43
N VAL A 67 -1.25 -11.49 3.59
CA VAL A 67 -0.09 -10.72 4.07
C VAL A 67 1.10 -10.88 3.12
N LEU A 68 1.39 -12.11 2.65
CA LEU A 68 2.47 -12.37 1.70
C LEU A 68 2.27 -11.66 0.36
N ILE A 69 1.02 -11.56 -0.13
CA ILE A 69 0.69 -10.82 -1.35
C ILE A 69 0.99 -9.32 -1.19
N VAL A 70 0.66 -8.74 -0.04
CA VAL A 70 0.99 -7.34 0.23
C VAL A 70 2.50 -7.14 0.36
N LEU A 71 3.20 -8.03 1.07
CA LEU A 71 4.66 -7.97 1.19
C LEU A 71 5.33 -8.02 -0.19
N GLY A 72 4.92 -8.94 -1.06
CA GLY A 72 5.40 -9.01 -2.44
C GLY A 72 5.07 -7.77 -3.26
N GLY A 73 3.89 -7.18 -3.07
CA GLY A 73 3.50 -5.94 -3.72
C GLY A 73 4.34 -4.73 -3.28
N VAL A 74 4.66 -4.66 -1.98
CA VAL A 74 5.50 -3.60 -1.41
C VAL A 74 6.96 -3.77 -1.85
N THR A 75 7.52 -4.98 -1.82
CA THR A 75 8.89 -5.21 -2.28
C THR A 75 9.05 -4.89 -3.76
N ALA A 76 8.10 -5.31 -4.59
CA ALA A 76 8.07 -4.97 -6.02
C ALA A 76 7.94 -3.45 -6.25
N MET A 77 7.19 -2.74 -5.40
CA MET A 77 7.10 -1.29 -5.44
C MET A 77 8.42 -0.62 -5.07
N CYS A 78 9.20 -1.17 -4.14
CA CYS A 78 10.45 -0.58 -3.66
C CYS A 78 11.66 -0.87 -4.55
N THR A 79 11.70 -2.01 -5.26
CA THR A 79 12.86 -2.42 -6.07
C THR A 79 13.07 -1.62 -7.35
N ASP A 80 12.06 -0.87 -7.79
CA ASP A 80 12.03 -0.20 -9.11
C ASP A 80 11.99 1.35 -8.96
N GLN A 81 12.51 1.88 -7.84
CA GLN A 81 12.43 3.30 -7.46
C GLN A 81 13.80 4.00 -7.56
N ASP A 82 13.83 5.15 -8.23
CA ASP A 82 14.96 6.09 -8.17
C ASP A 82 15.01 6.81 -6.79
N GLU A 83 16.15 7.40 -6.43
CA GLU A 83 16.36 8.03 -5.10
C GLU A 83 15.28 9.07 -4.72
N PHE A 84 14.80 9.84 -5.71
CA PHE A 84 13.71 10.81 -5.51
C PHE A 84 12.36 10.15 -5.20
N GLU A 85 12.05 9.02 -5.85
CA GLU A 85 10.79 8.30 -5.64
C GLU A 85 10.79 7.56 -4.29
N PHE A 86 11.94 6.98 -3.93
CA PHE A 86 12.12 6.34 -2.63
C PHE A 86 11.89 7.32 -1.46
N GLY A 87 12.32 8.57 -1.62
CA GLY A 87 12.07 9.64 -0.64
C GLY A 87 10.59 9.96 -0.43
N ILE A 88 9.77 9.93 -1.49
CA ILE A 88 8.31 10.14 -1.38
C ILE A 88 7.66 8.93 -0.69
N THR A 89 8.06 7.71 -1.05
CA THR A 89 7.57 6.48 -0.44
C THR A 89 7.88 6.42 1.06
N LEU A 90 9.09 6.80 1.47
CA LEU A 90 9.46 6.89 2.89
C LEU A 90 8.67 7.96 3.64
N ARG A 91 8.44 9.13 3.05
CA ARG A 91 7.61 10.18 3.66
C ARG A 91 6.16 9.70 3.82
N ALA A 92 5.62 9.02 2.82
CA ALA A 92 4.30 8.42 2.91
C ALA A 92 4.23 7.35 4.00
N LEU A 93 5.26 6.52 4.13
CA LEU A 93 5.36 5.51 5.20
C LEU A 93 5.44 6.15 6.59
N ALA A 94 6.20 7.24 6.75
CA ALA A 94 6.28 7.96 8.01
C ALA A 94 4.92 8.57 8.41
N ILE A 95 4.18 9.15 7.46
CA ILE A 95 2.82 9.66 7.70
C ILE A 95 1.87 8.50 8.03
N ALA A 96 1.96 7.38 7.32
CA ALA A 96 1.18 6.18 7.61
C ALA A 96 1.43 5.66 9.02
N PHE A 97 2.71 5.62 9.41
CA PHE A 97 3.10 5.17 10.73
C PHE A 97 2.55 6.09 11.82
N ALA A 98 2.70 7.40 11.67
CA ALA A 98 2.18 8.38 12.61
C ALA A 98 0.64 8.33 12.71
N GLY A 99 -0.05 8.32 11.57
CA GLY A 99 -1.52 8.30 11.50
C GLY A 99 -2.11 6.97 11.99
N GLY A 100 -1.54 5.84 11.56
CA GLY A 100 -1.94 4.51 12.04
C GLY A 100 -1.72 4.35 13.54
N SER A 101 -0.61 4.88 14.07
CA SER A 101 -0.33 4.84 15.50
C SER A 101 -1.30 5.73 16.29
N ALA A 102 -1.62 6.92 15.78
CA ALA A 102 -2.61 7.80 16.40
C ALA A 102 -4.00 7.15 16.48
N VAL A 103 -4.42 6.45 15.42
CA VAL A 103 -5.71 5.72 15.41
C VAL A 103 -5.67 4.52 16.35
N THR A 104 -4.59 3.72 16.32
CA THR A 104 -4.48 2.50 17.13
C THR A 104 -4.37 2.81 18.62
N PHE A 105 -3.51 3.77 19.00
CA PHE A 105 -3.40 4.22 20.39
C PHE A 105 -4.63 5.01 20.82
N GLY A 106 -5.21 5.82 19.94
CA GLY A 106 -6.47 6.53 20.22
C GLY A 106 -7.60 5.55 20.52
N TYR A 107 -7.71 4.45 19.77
CA TYR A 107 -8.68 3.40 20.03
C TYR A 107 -8.39 2.64 21.33
N GLY A 108 -7.12 2.29 21.60
CA GLY A 108 -6.72 1.68 22.86
C GLY A 108 -7.04 2.57 24.07
N CYS A 109 -6.82 3.88 23.97
CA CYS A 109 -7.26 4.84 24.99
C CYS A 109 -8.79 4.87 25.11
N ALA A 110 -9.54 4.88 24.00
CA ALA A 110 -11.00 4.83 24.05
C ALA A 110 -11.51 3.54 24.70
N GLN A 111 -10.82 2.42 24.53
CA GLN A 111 -11.13 1.17 25.21
C GLN A 111 -10.94 1.30 26.73
N VAL A 112 -9.82 1.89 27.18
CA VAL A 112 -9.52 2.06 28.61
C VAL A 112 -10.43 3.10 29.27
N PHE A 113 -10.72 4.22 28.61
CA PHE A 113 -11.42 5.36 29.22
C PHE A 113 -12.93 5.40 28.95
N LEU A 114 -13.40 4.87 27.82
CA LEU A 114 -14.83 4.86 27.44
C LEU A 114 -15.45 3.46 27.49
N GLY A 115 -14.68 2.40 27.76
CA GLY A 115 -15.19 1.02 27.77
C GLY A 115 -15.59 0.52 26.38
N ALA A 116 -14.90 0.99 25.33
CA ALA A 116 -15.17 0.56 23.96
C ALA A 116 -14.99 -0.97 23.82
N PRO A 117 -15.78 -1.64 22.95
CA PRO A 117 -15.71 -3.09 22.76
C PRO A 117 -14.37 -3.53 22.18
N ASP A 118 -13.93 -4.76 22.51
CA ASP A 118 -12.71 -5.34 21.95
C ASP A 118 -12.78 -5.41 20.42
N ILE A 119 -11.89 -4.69 19.74
CA ILE A 119 -11.69 -4.82 18.30
C ILE A 119 -10.56 -5.79 18.04
N ASN A 120 -10.79 -6.70 17.09
CA ASN A 120 -9.76 -7.60 16.63
C ASN A 120 -8.59 -6.80 16.03
N TYR A 121 -7.38 -6.99 16.57
CA TYR A 121 -6.15 -6.35 16.10
C TYR A 121 -5.86 -6.60 14.61
N MET A 122 -6.51 -7.58 13.97
CA MET A 122 -6.45 -7.79 12.54
C MET A 122 -6.90 -6.56 11.72
N PHE A 123 -7.77 -5.70 12.26
CA PHE A 123 -8.22 -4.47 11.59
C PHE A 123 -7.19 -3.34 11.62
N VAL A 124 -6.15 -3.43 12.47
CA VAL A 124 -5.10 -2.41 12.57
C VAL A 124 -4.31 -2.33 11.26
N TRP A 125 -3.99 -3.48 10.67
CA TRP A 125 -3.20 -3.55 9.44
C TRP A 125 -3.86 -2.82 8.25
N PRO A 126 -5.15 -3.06 7.94
CA PRO A 126 -5.88 -2.29 6.95
C PRO A 126 -5.93 -0.77 7.21
N VAL A 127 -6.01 -0.36 8.48
CA VAL A 127 -5.98 1.07 8.84
C VAL A 127 -4.64 1.69 8.45
N TYR A 128 -3.52 1.08 8.84
CA TYR A 128 -2.19 1.56 8.44
C TYR A 128 -2.03 1.60 6.92
N ALA A 129 -2.48 0.55 6.23
CA ALA A 129 -2.42 0.48 4.77
C ALA A 129 -3.25 1.58 4.09
N THR A 130 -4.43 1.90 4.61
CA THR A 130 -5.32 2.94 4.06
C THR A 130 -4.71 4.32 4.26
N VAL A 131 -4.22 4.61 5.46
CA VAL A 131 -3.53 5.87 5.75
C VAL A 131 -2.29 6.02 4.86
N TRP A 132 -1.54 4.93 4.64
CA TRP A 132 -0.40 4.93 3.74
C TRP A 132 -0.77 5.23 2.29
N ALA A 133 -1.79 4.55 1.77
CA ALA A 133 -2.28 4.76 0.40
C ALA A 133 -2.70 6.23 0.19
N ILE A 134 -3.43 6.81 1.14
CA ILE A 134 -3.86 8.20 1.11
C ILE A 134 -2.66 9.15 1.17
N ALA A 135 -1.73 8.94 2.09
CA ALA A 135 -0.53 9.77 2.23
C ALA A 135 0.32 9.75 0.95
N ALA A 136 0.51 8.57 0.35
CA ALA A 136 1.24 8.41 -0.91
C ALA A 136 0.52 9.14 -2.06
N ALA A 137 -0.80 9.03 -2.16
CA ALA A 137 -1.58 9.74 -3.17
C ALA A 137 -1.48 11.26 -3.03
N VAL A 138 -1.63 11.80 -1.80
CA VAL A 138 -1.58 13.24 -1.52
C VAL A 138 -0.19 13.82 -1.81
N LEU A 139 0.88 13.15 -1.37
CA LEU A 139 2.25 13.59 -1.63
C LEU A 139 2.52 13.65 -3.14
N ASN A 140 2.07 12.65 -3.89
CA ASN A 140 2.23 12.61 -5.35
C ASN A 140 1.44 13.71 -6.08
N LEU A 141 0.20 14.01 -5.64
CA LEU A 141 -0.58 15.12 -6.20
C LEU A 141 0.10 16.47 -5.97
N ARG A 142 0.69 16.67 -4.79
CA ARG A 142 1.37 17.92 -4.42
C ARG A 142 2.65 18.15 -5.22
N HIS A 143 3.41 17.09 -5.50
CA HIS A 143 4.65 17.18 -6.27
C HIS A 143 4.40 17.45 -7.77
N GLY A 144 3.30 16.98 -8.36
CA GLY A 144 2.93 17.28 -9.74
C GLY A 144 2.48 18.74 -10.00
N ILE A 145 2.18 19.50 -8.95
CA ILE A 145 1.75 20.91 -9.04
C ILE A 145 2.95 21.88 -9.14
N TRP A 146 4.10 21.51 -8.58
CA TRP A 146 5.30 22.36 -8.56
C TRP A 146 6.29 22.11 -9.72
N SER A 147 6.01 21.11 -10.57
CA SER A 147 6.84 20.80 -11.75
C SER A 147 6.24 21.34 -13.06
N ARG A 148 5.32 22.31 -13.00
CA ARG A 148 4.78 23.03 -14.16
C ARG A 148 5.29 24.46 -14.18
#